data_AF-A0A2V5HP08-F1
#
_entry.id   AF-A0A2V5HP08-F1
#
_cell.length_a   1.000
_cell.length_b   1.000
_cell.length_c   1.000
_cell.angle_alpha   90.00
_cell.angle_beta   90.00
_cell.angle_gamma   90.00
#
_symmetry.space_group_name_H-M   'P 1'
#
loop_
_entity.id
_entity.type
_entity.pdbx_description
1 polymer ?
#
loop_
_entity_poly.entity_id
_entity_poly.type
_entity_poly.pdbx_seq_one_letter_code
_entity_poly.pdbx_strand_id
1 'polypeptide(L)'
;DDAEAKKAEAARKKAERDALLAAEEASQPSKPKGSGAKQAVKKTRGLDLSQLDEPAGGSRAAALNASGIDNALDALSLTGKDAGKVDRHPERRYKAAYAAYEARRLPEIEAENPGLRRQQRIELCRKEFEKSEDNPFNQVHVAFDASREEIAAVRDAERKKVEARLAK
;
A
#
# COMPACT_ATOMS: atom_id res chain seq x y z
N ASP A 1 2.42 -45.77 -1.40
CA ASP A 1 2.18 -44.88 -0.24
C ASP A 1 2.20 -43.38 -0.59
N ASP A 2 3.19 -42.85 -1.32
CA ASP A 2 3.25 -41.41 -1.68
C ASP A 2 2.06 -40.86 -2.49
N ALA A 3 1.48 -41.65 -3.38
CA ALA A 3 0.35 -41.22 -4.21
C ALA A 3 -0.95 -41.04 -3.41
N GLU A 4 -1.07 -41.71 -2.27
CA GLU A 4 -2.25 -41.69 -1.40
C GLU A 4 -2.13 -40.55 -0.37
N ALA A 5 -0.93 -40.29 0.12
CA ALA A 5 -0.61 -39.10 0.92
C ALA A 5 -0.87 -37.79 0.14
N LYS A 6 -0.49 -37.73 -1.14
CA LYS A 6 -0.72 -36.54 -2.00
C LYS A 6 -2.21 -36.31 -2.31
N LYS A 7 -3.01 -37.37 -2.41
CA LYS A 7 -4.47 -37.26 -2.58
C LYS A 7 -5.15 -36.83 -1.29
N ALA A 8 -4.71 -37.32 -0.13
CA ALA A 8 -5.22 -36.91 1.17
C ALA A 8 -4.91 -35.44 1.48
N GLU A 9 -3.72 -34.96 1.13
CA GLU A 9 -3.34 -33.56 1.31
C GLU A 9 -4.12 -32.62 0.36
N ALA A 10 -4.31 -33.02 -0.90
CA ALA A 10 -5.10 -32.25 -1.86
C ALA A 10 -6.58 -32.15 -1.45
N ALA A 11 -7.15 -33.22 -0.87
CA ALA A 11 -8.50 -33.21 -0.34
C ALA A 11 -8.63 -32.28 0.89
N ARG A 12 -7.63 -32.23 1.76
CA ARG A 12 -7.60 -31.31 2.91
C ARG A 12 -7.48 -29.85 2.46
N LYS A 13 -6.58 -29.55 1.51
CA LYS A 13 -6.43 -28.21 0.94
C LYS A 13 -7.69 -27.73 0.20
N LYS A 14 -8.40 -28.64 -0.47
CA LYS A 14 -9.67 -28.32 -1.12
C LYS A 14 -10.77 -28.03 -0.10
N ALA A 15 -10.87 -28.84 0.96
CA ALA A 15 -11.87 -28.64 2.02
C ALA A 15 -11.65 -27.32 2.78
N GLU A 16 -10.39 -26.95 3.03
CA GLU A 16 -10.05 -25.68 3.67
C GLU A 16 -10.40 -24.48 2.78
N ARG A 17 -10.14 -24.57 1.48
CA ARG A 17 -10.50 -23.53 0.50
C ARG A 17 -12.03 -23.37 0.40
N ASP A 18 -12.77 -24.47 0.33
CA ASP A 18 -14.23 -24.43 0.22
C ASP A 18 -14.87 -23.91 1.53
N ALA A 19 -14.27 -24.19 2.69
CA ALA A 19 -14.70 -23.63 3.97
C ALA A 19 -14.45 -22.11 4.06
N LEU A 20 -13.30 -21.63 3.57
CA LEU A 20 -13.01 -20.20 3.49
C LEU A 20 -13.97 -19.46 2.54
N LEU A 21 -14.27 -20.06 1.39
CA LEU A 21 -15.22 -19.49 0.42
C LEU A 21 -16.64 -19.41 0.99
N ALA A 22 -17.08 -20.44 1.72
CA ALA A 22 -18.38 -20.43 2.38
C ALA A 22 -18.46 -19.39 3.52
N ALA A 23 -17.37 -19.20 4.27
CA ALA A 23 -17.30 -18.15 5.29
C ALA A 23 -17.32 -16.75 4.66
N GLU A 24 -16.66 -16.57 3.51
CA GLU A 24 -16.71 -15.33 2.74
C GLU A 24 -18.13 -15.04 2.22
N GLU A 25 -18.80 -16.05 1.64
CA GLU A 25 -20.16 -15.94 1.10
C GLU A 25 -21.22 -15.68 2.20
N ALA A 26 -21.02 -16.24 3.40
CA ALA A 26 -21.87 -15.97 4.57
C ALA A 26 -21.61 -14.59 5.19
N SER A 27 -20.39 -14.05 5.07
CA SER A 27 -20.06 -12.70 5.55
C SER A 27 -20.56 -11.59 4.62
N GLN A 28 -20.92 -11.93 3.37
CA GLN A 28 -21.53 -10.97 2.47
C GLN A 28 -22.93 -10.59 2.97
N PRO A 29 -23.22 -9.28 3.11
CA PRO A 29 -24.51 -8.83 3.63
C PRO A 29 -25.63 -9.16 2.63
N SER A 30 -26.36 -10.24 2.89
CA SER A 30 -27.64 -10.50 2.24
C SER A 30 -28.67 -9.52 2.76
N LYS A 31 -28.90 -8.44 2.02
CA LYS A 31 -30.00 -7.50 2.29
C LYS A 31 -31.32 -8.29 2.33
N PRO A 32 -32.10 -8.23 3.43
CA PRO A 32 -33.37 -8.93 3.51
C PRO A 32 -34.33 -8.39 2.43
N LYS A 33 -34.92 -9.30 1.67
CA LYS A 33 -36.02 -9.04 0.74
C LYS A 33 -37.18 -8.42 1.51
N GLY A 34 -37.31 -7.10 1.43
CA GLY A 34 -38.51 -6.38 1.81
C GLY A 34 -39.69 -6.85 0.94
N SER A 35 -40.79 -7.20 1.59
CA SER A 35 -42.07 -7.52 0.98
C SER A 35 -42.59 -6.35 0.15
N GLY A 36 -42.60 -6.50 -1.18
CA GLY A 36 -43.13 -5.51 -2.09
C GLY A 36 -43.27 -6.11 -3.48
N ALA A 37 -44.36 -6.84 -3.71
CA ALA A 37 -44.68 -7.45 -4.98
C ALA A 37 -44.84 -6.38 -6.07
N LYS A 38 -43.85 -6.26 -6.97
CA LYS A 38 -44.03 -5.78 -8.34
C LYS A 38 -43.17 -6.65 -9.26
N GLN A 39 -43.85 -7.34 -10.18
CA GLN A 39 -43.27 -8.27 -11.14
C GLN A 39 -42.23 -7.57 -12.01
N ALA A 40 -40.96 -7.93 -11.86
CA ALA A 40 -39.89 -7.50 -12.75
C ALA A 40 -39.81 -8.47 -13.93
N VAL A 41 -40.17 -7.97 -15.11
CA VAL A 41 -40.04 -8.66 -16.40
C VAL A 41 -38.60 -9.17 -16.56
N LYS A 42 -38.46 -10.49 -16.78
CA LYS A 42 -37.18 -11.12 -17.11
C LYS A 42 -36.69 -10.59 -18.47
N LYS A 43 -35.94 -9.49 -18.47
CA LYS A 43 -35.03 -9.18 -19.57
C LYS A 43 -33.78 -10.02 -19.34
N THR A 44 -33.67 -11.12 -20.07
CA THR A 44 -32.41 -11.83 -20.29
C THR A 44 -31.52 -10.94 -21.14
N ARG A 45 -30.99 -9.87 -20.53
CA ARG A 45 -29.87 -9.14 -21.11
C ARG A 45 -28.65 -9.90 -20.59
N GLY A 46 -28.10 -10.76 -21.46
CA GLY A 46 -26.81 -11.38 -21.20
C GLY A 46 -25.84 -10.31 -20.71
N LEU A 47 -25.10 -10.62 -19.67
CA LEU A 47 -24.00 -9.79 -19.22
C LEU A 47 -23.04 -9.67 -20.40
N ASP A 48 -23.06 -8.52 -21.05
CA ASP A 48 -22.21 -8.23 -22.20
C ASP A 48 -20.81 -7.99 -21.66
N LEU A 49 -20.02 -9.06 -21.64
CA LEU A 49 -18.62 -9.06 -21.22
C LEU A 49 -17.70 -8.37 -22.23
N SER A 50 -18.22 -7.80 -23.33
CA SER A 50 -17.41 -7.02 -24.28
C SER A 50 -16.73 -5.82 -23.62
N GLN A 51 -17.31 -5.26 -22.55
CA GLN A 51 -16.68 -4.20 -21.76
C GLN A 51 -15.46 -4.65 -20.93
N LEU A 52 -15.24 -5.97 -20.77
CA LEU A 52 -14.08 -6.50 -20.07
C LEU A 52 -12.91 -6.83 -21.02
N ASP A 53 -13.21 -7.04 -22.31
CA ASP A 53 -12.21 -7.28 -23.37
C ASP A 53 -11.79 -5.99 -24.10
N GLU A 54 -12.52 -4.90 -23.87
CA GLU A 54 -12.08 -3.57 -24.30
C GLU A 54 -10.94 -3.10 -23.38
N PRO A 55 -9.72 -2.84 -23.90
CA PRO A 55 -8.59 -2.44 -23.07
C PRO A 55 -8.89 -1.06 -22.49
N ALA A 56 -9.42 -1.04 -21.27
CA ALA A 56 -9.65 0.12 -20.38
C ALA A 56 -9.35 1.46 -21.06
N GLY A 57 -10.27 1.89 -21.94
CA GLY A 57 -10.15 3.15 -22.68
C GLY A 57 -10.47 4.33 -21.77
N GLY A 58 -9.51 4.72 -20.93
CA GLY A 58 -9.65 5.86 -20.03
C GLY A 58 -8.34 6.15 -19.30
N SER A 59 -7.46 6.89 -19.97
CA SER A 59 -6.01 6.98 -19.73
C SER A 59 -5.29 5.78 -20.33
N ARG A 60 -4.43 6.06 -21.31
CA ARG A 60 -3.31 5.20 -21.66
C ARG A 60 -2.59 4.92 -20.34
N ALA A 61 -2.92 3.81 -19.68
CA ALA A 61 -2.09 3.25 -18.64
C ALA A 61 -0.77 3.03 -19.36
N ALA A 62 0.13 4.02 -19.26
CA ALA A 62 1.50 3.82 -19.65
C ALA A 62 1.86 2.51 -19.00
N ALA A 63 2.27 1.52 -19.79
CA ALA A 63 2.73 0.26 -19.23
C ALA A 63 3.92 0.65 -18.34
N LEU A 64 3.66 0.84 -17.04
CA LEU A 64 4.66 1.25 -16.08
C LEU A 64 5.53 0.02 -15.91
N ASN A 65 6.75 0.09 -16.44
CA ASN A 65 7.70 -1.01 -16.38
C ASN A 65 8.33 -1.01 -14.98
N ALA A 66 7.56 -1.51 -14.01
CA ALA A 66 7.99 -1.66 -12.63
C ALA A 66 8.86 -2.93 -12.46
N SER A 67 10.04 -2.94 -13.08
CA SER A 67 11.02 -4.00 -12.84
C SER A 67 11.77 -3.75 -11.53
N GLY A 68 11.65 -4.65 -10.57
CA GLY A 68 12.24 -4.52 -9.22
C GLY A 68 11.25 -4.06 -8.15
N ILE A 69 11.60 -4.32 -6.88
CA ILE A 69 10.72 -4.07 -5.73
C ILE A 69 10.45 -2.57 -5.57
N ASP A 70 11.48 -1.74 -5.63
CA ASP A 70 11.36 -0.29 -5.41
C ASP A 70 10.47 0.35 -6.49
N ASN A 71 10.68 -0.01 -7.76
CA ASN A 71 9.86 0.47 -8.87
C ASN A 71 8.40 -0.02 -8.78
N ALA A 72 8.15 -1.22 -8.24
CA ALA A 72 6.79 -1.70 -7.98
C ALA A 72 6.10 -0.95 -6.84
N LEU A 73 6.82 -0.61 -5.78
CA LEU A 73 6.32 0.22 -4.69
C LEU A 73 6.02 1.65 -5.17
N ASP A 74 6.86 2.20 -6.03
CA ASP A 74 6.65 3.51 -6.65
C ASP A 74 5.39 3.51 -7.56
N ALA A 75 5.21 2.48 -8.38
CA ALA A 75 4.01 2.33 -9.22
C ALA A 75 2.73 2.17 -8.38
N LEU A 76 2.81 1.45 -7.25
CA LEU A 76 1.70 1.34 -6.30
C LEU A 76 1.41 2.68 -5.61
N SER A 77 2.46 3.43 -5.25
CA SER A 77 2.32 4.76 -4.64
C SER A 77 1.62 5.74 -5.58
N LEU A 78 1.91 5.67 -6.89
CA LEU A 78 1.21 6.48 -7.91
C LEU A 78 -0.30 6.17 -8.00
N THR A 79 -0.69 4.91 -7.79
CA THR A 79 -2.09 4.44 -7.87
C THR A 79 -2.82 4.46 -6.52
N GLY A 80 -2.07 4.56 -5.42
CA GLY A 80 -2.57 4.53 -4.05
C GLY A 80 -3.26 5.83 -3.60
N LYS A 81 -4.32 5.67 -2.80
CA LYS A 81 -5.14 6.79 -2.30
C LYS A 81 -4.40 7.73 -1.34
N ASP A 82 -3.28 7.28 -0.77
CA ASP A 82 -2.48 8.01 0.23
C ASP A 82 -1.41 8.92 -0.36
N ALA A 83 -1.22 8.95 -1.68
CA ALA A 83 -0.32 9.86 -2.40
C ALA A 83 -0.69 11.37 -2.29
N GLY A 84 -1.68 11.70 -1.46
CA GLY A 84 -2.29 13.02 -1.34
C GLY A 84 -1.86 13.84 -0.12
N LYS A 85 -0.95 13.35 0.74
CA LYS A 85 -0.56 14.07 1.98
C LYS A 85 0.91 14.51 1.93
N VAL A 86 1.21 15.51 1.09
CA VAL A 86 2.47 16.24 1.21
C VAL A 86 2.45 17.04 2.51
N ASP A 87 3.48 16.81 3.32
CA ASP A 87 3.63 17.40 4.64
C ASP A 87 4.08 18.86 4.55
N ARG A 88 3.54 19.70 5.46
CA ARG A 88 3.91 21.11 5.61
C ARG A 88 4.79 21.36 6.84
N HIS A 89 4.86 20.40 7.77
CA HIS A 89 5.55 20.54 9.04
C HIS A 89 6.42 19.31 9.35
N PRO A 90 7.49 19.10 8.58
CA PRO A 90 8.44 18.02 8.86
C PRO A 90 9.03 18.15 10.28
N GLU A 91 9.27 19.37 10.78
CA GLU A 91 9.79 19.60 12.13
C GLU A 91 8.91 19.03 13.25
N ARG A 92 7.58 19.12 13.10
CA ARG A 92 6.64 18.62 14.11
C ARG A 92 6.59 17.10 14.13
N ARG A 93 6.77 16.47 12.97
CA ARG A 93 6.78 15.01 12.85
C ARG A 93 8.13 14.40 13.16
N TYR A 94 9.22 15.14 13.00
CA TYR A 94 10.56 14.66 13.31
C TYR A 94 10.65 14.08 14.72
N LYS A 95 10.11 14.78 15.73
CA LYS A 95 10.11 14.29 17.11
C LYS A 95 9.34 12.97 17.28
N ALA A 96 8.18 12.85 16.65
CA ALA A 96 7.34 11.65 16.73
C ALA A 96 7.96 10.48 15.96
N ALA A 97 8.48 10.73 14.77
CA ALA A 97 9.16 9.75 13.93
C ALA A 97 10.47 9.27 14.60
N TYR A 98 11.26 10.19 15.17
CA TYR A 98 12.46 9.85 15.92
C TYR A 98 12.14 9.00 17.15
N ALA A 99 11.09 9.34 17.91
CA ALA A 99 10.68 8.53 19.06
C ALA A 99 10.22 7.13 18.66
N ALA A 100 9.49 6.99 17.54
CA ALA A 100 9.10 5.70 17.00
C ALA A 100 10.30 4.87 16.53
N TYR A 101 11.28 5.51 15.87
CA TYR A 101 12.51 4.88 15.43
C TYR A 101 13.39 4.47 16.61
N GLU A 102 13.55 5.34 17.61
CA GLU A 102 14.29 5.06 18.85
C GLU A 102 13.71 3.84 19.57
N ALA A 103 12.40 3.78 19.75
CA ALA A 103 11.75 2.65 20.43
C ALA A 103 11.99 1.30 19.73
N ARG A 104 12.07 1.29 18.40
CA ARG A 104 12.35 0.07 17.60
C ARG A 104 13.83 -0.27 17.60
N ARG A 105 14.70 0.71 17.34
CA ARG A 105 16.13 0.49 17.03
C ARG A 105 17.03 0.46 18.26
N LEU A 106 16.65 1.12 19.36
CA LEU A 106 17.43 1.10 20.61
C LEU A 106 17.70 -0.31 21.17
N PRO A 107 16.72 -1.24 21.23
CA PRO A 107 16.99 -2.61 21.70
C PRO A 107 17.89 -3.41 20.73
N GLU A 108 17.80 -3.16 19.43
CA GLU A 108 18.67 -3.78 18.43
C GLU A 108 20.13 -3.32 18.62
N ILE A 109 20.35 -2.01 18.79
CA ILE A 109 21.68 -1.44 19.06
C ILE A 109 22.24 -1.92 20.41
N GLU A 110 21.38 -2.13 21.41
CA GLU A 110 21.80 -2.70 22.70
C GLU A 110 22.31 -4.14 22.57
N ALA A 111 21.65 -4.96 21.74
CA ALA A 111 22.09 -6.31 21.46
C ALA A 111 23.37 -6.36 20.59
N GLU A 112 23.47 -5.49 19.59
CA GLU A 112 24.65 -5.37 18.72
C GLU A 112 25.87 -4.82 19.48
N ASN A 113 25.64 -3.86 20.39
CA ASN A 113 26.69 -3.11 21.08
C ASN A 113 26.42 -3.00 22.59
N PRO A 114 26.54 -4.11 23.35
CA PRO A 114 26.25 -4.13 24.78
C PRO A 114 27.21 -3.27 25.61
N GLY A 115 28.41 -2.96 25.10
CA GLY A 115 29.42 -2.15 25.79
C GLY A 115 29.24 -0.62 25.68
N LEU A 116 28.38 -0.13 24.78
CA LEU A 116 28.17 1.31 24.59
C LEU A 116 27.22 1.88 25.66
N ARG A 117 27.50 3.09 26.15
CA ARG A 117 26.61 3.80 27.09
C ARG A 117 25.31 4.18 26.37
N ARG A 118 24.19 4.21 27.10
CA ARG A 118 22.86 4.56 26.54
C ARG A 118 22.89 5.83 25.66
N GLN A 119 23.60 6.87 26.08
CA GLN A 119 23.71 8.12 25.30
C GLN A 119 24.43 7.93 23.95
N GLN A 120 25.48 7.10 23.91
CA GLN A 120 26.19 6.79 22.66
C GLN A 120 25.32 5.94 21.72
N ARG A 121 24.50 5.04 22.27
CA ARG A 121 23.52 4.27 21.47
C ARG A 121 22.45 5.18 20.86
N ILE A 122 21.98 6.17 21.61
CA ILE A 122 21.03 7.18 21.13
C ILE A 122 21.65 8.03 20.01
N GLU A 123 22.91 8.43 20.15
CA GLU A 123 23.65 9.15 19.10
C GLU A 123 23.82 8.31 17.83
N LEU A 124 24.10 7.01 17.96
CA LEU A 124 24.17 6.09 16.82
C LEU A 124 22.80 5.97 16.13
N CYS A 125 21.75 5.74 16.93
CA CYS A 125 20.37 5.68 16.47
C CYS A 125 19.95 6.97 15.74
N ARG A 126 20.35 8.15 16.24
CA ARG A 126 20.11 9.43 15.59
C ARG A 126 20.83 9.57 14.25
N LYS A 127 22.09 9.13 14.15
CA LYS A 127 22.85 9.15 12.90
C LYS A 127 22.25 8.23 11.84
N GLU A 128 21.75 7.07 12.26
CA GLU A 128 21.02 6.16 11.37
C GLU A 128 19.69 6.79 10.94
N PHE A 129 18.95 7.38 11.88
CA PHE A 129 17.67 8.03 11.60
C PHE A 129 17.81 9.21 10.63
N GLU A 130 18.85 10.04 10.76
CA GLU A 130 19.10 11.16 9.84
C GLU A 130 19.24 10.71 8.39
N LYS A 131 19.75 9.49 8.15
CA LYS A 131 19.88 8.89 6.80
C LYS A 131 18.70 8.02 6.38
N SER A 132 17.84 7.64 7.31
CA SER A 132 16.71 6.74 7.04
C SER A 132 15.60 7.45 6.25
N GLU A 133 14.85 6.68 5.46
CA GLU A 133 13.62 7.12 4.80
C GLU A 133 12.49 7.41 5.79
N ASP A 134 12.61 6.88 7.02
CA ASP A 134 11.69 7.16 8.14
C ASP A 134 11.77 8.63 8.61
N ASN A 135 12.82 9.37 8.24
CA ASN A 135 12.96 10.78 8.58
C ASN A 135 12.06 11.66 7.68
N PRO A 136 11.09 12.41 8.25
CA PRO A 136 10.20 13.28 7.48
C PRO A 136 10.92 14.36 6.67
N PHE A 137 12.15 14.73 7.03
CA PHE A 137 12.94 15.70 6.25
C PHE A 137 13.51 15.12 4.94
N ASN A 138 13.69 13.81 4.87
CA ASN A 138 14.17 13.14 3.65
C ASN A 138 13.01 12.94 2.65
N GLN A 139 11.77 13.19 3.07
CA GLN A 139 10.57 13.13 2.24
C GLN A 139 10.28 14.49 1.61
N VAL A 140 9.52 14.46 0.50
CA VAL A 140 9.07 15.68 -0.18
C VAL A 140 8.16 16.48 0.75
N HIS A 141 8.57 17.71 1.05
CA HIS A 141 7.82 18.66 1.86
C HIS A 141 7.61 19.96 1.10
N VAL A 142 6.58 20.70 1.50
CA VAL A 142 6.29 22.05 0.98
C VAL A 142 6.48 23.09 2.07
N ALA A 143 6.77 24.34 1.66
CA ALA A 143 6.79 25.46 2.58
C ALA A 143 5.45 25.59 3.33
N PHE A 144 5.51 26.05 4.58
CA PHE A 144 4.32 26.19 5.43
C PHE A 144 3.25 27.11 4.81
N ASP A 145 3.68 28.22 4.22
CA ASP A 145 2.82 29.23 3.60
C ASP A 145 2.44 28.91 2.15
N ALA A 146 2.79 27.72 1.65
CA ALA A 146 2.51 27.35 0.27
C ALA A 146 1.01 27.29 -0.02
N SER A 147 0.63 27.86 -1.16
CA SER A 147 -0.76 27.85 -1.61
C SER A 147 -1.22 26.43 -1.96
N ARG A 148 -2.54 26.18 -1.96
CA ARG A 148 -3.09 24.86 -2.33
C ARG A 148 -2.67 24.44 -3.74
N GLU A 149 -2.52 25.41 -4.64
CA GLU A 149 -2.08 25.21 -6.01
C GLU A 149 -0.59 24.85 -6.09
N GLU A 150 0.28 25.51 -5.32
CA GLU A 150 1.70 25.15 -5.23
C GLU A 150 1.89 23.74 -4.66
N ILE A 151 1.09 23.36 -3.66
CA ILE A 151 1.14 22.01 -3.09
C ILE A 151 0.70 20.97 -4.12
N ALA A 152 -0.31 21.28 -4.94
CA ALA A 152 -0.72 20.42 -6.04
C ALA A 152 0.37 20.34 -7.12
N ALA A 153 0.99 21.47 -7.48
CA ALA A 153 2.06 21.53 -8.46
C ALA A 153 3.29 20.71 -8.05
N VAL A 154 3.72 20.79 -6.78
CA VAL A 154 4.83 19.98 -6.26
C VAL A 154 4.47 18.49 -6.29
N ARG A 155 3.23 18.13 -5.95
CA ARG A 155 2.76 16.73 -6.05
C ARG A 155 2.78 16.23 -7.48
N ASP A 156 2.27 17.02 -8.41
CA ASP A 156 2.19 16.64 -9.81
C ASP A 156 3.58 16.57 -10.44
N ALA A 157 4.50 17.45 -10.04
CA ALA A 157 5.90 17.39 -10.45
C ALA A 157 6.58 16.09 -9.97
N GLU A 158 6.37 15.70 -8.71
CA GLU A 158 6.91 14.45 -8.18
C GLU A 158 6.26 13.22 -8.82
N ARG A 159 4.93 13.20 -9.00
CA ARG A 159 4.25 12.12 -9.74
C ARG A 159 4.81 11.98 -11.15
N LYS A 160 4.94 13.09 -11.89
CA LYS A 160 5.53 13.09 -13.24
C LYS A 160 6.97 12.59 -13.25
N LYS A 161 7.77 12.93 -12.24
CA LYS A 161 9.16 12.45 -12.11
C LYS A 161 9.21 10.94 -11.88
N VAL A 162 8.32 10.41 -11.04
CA VAL A 162 8.22 8.97 -10.77
C VAL A 162 7.67 8.23 -11.99
N GLU A 163 6.63 8.76 -12.65
CA GLU A 163 6.09 8.24 -13.90
C GLU A 163 7.16 8.22 -15.00
N ALA A 164 7.95 9.28 -15.15
CA ALA A 164 9.04 9.34 -16.13
C ALA A 164 10.14 8.29 -15.87
N ARG A 165 10.40 7.96 -14.60
CA ARG A 165 11.33 6.87 -14.24
C ARG A 165 10.75 5.49 -14.59
N LEU A 166 9.46 5.28 -14.36
CA LEU A 166 8.77 4.01 -14.60
C LEU A 166 8.34 3.79 -16.06
N ALA A 167 8.30 4.85 -16.86
CA ALA A 167 8.00 4.79 -18.29
C ALA A 167 9.21 4.43 -19.16
N LYS A 168 10.42 4.39 -18.57
CA LYS A 168 11.66 3.97 -19.23
C LYS A 168 11.81 2.46 -19.19
#